data_AF-A0A8T9Q9N9-F1
#
_entry.id   AF-A0A8T9Q9N9-F1
#
_cell.length_a   1.000
_cell.length_b   1.000
_cell.length_c   1.000
_cell.angle_alpha   90.00
_cell.angle_beta   90.00
_cell.angle_gamma   90.00
#
_symmetry.space_group_name_H-M   'P 1'
#
loop_
_entity.id
_entity.type
_entity.pdbx_description
1 polymer ?
#
loop_
_entity_poly.entity_id
_entity_poly.type
_entity_poly.pdbx_seq_one_letter_code
_entity_poly.pdbx_strand_id
1 'polypeptide(L)'
;MGLKILLTFLLVLINGFFVAAEFAFVKVRLSQIEIKAQGGNRLAKLVESMLHDLNYYLSATQLGITLASLALGWIGESVVAEVVMAIIHQLNITVSDAAVHKIALFTSFTLITVLHIVLGEQAPKVLAIQKPETTSMAIAIPLRAFAFVTFP
;
A
#
# COMPACT_ATOMS: atom_id res chain seq x y z
N MET A 1 7.93 -11.94 16.93
CA MET A 1 8.04 -12.31 15.51
C MET A 1 6.70 -12.33 14.75
N GLY A 2 5.76 -13.26 15.02
CA GLY A 2 4.55 -13.45 14.20
C GLY A 2 3.66 -12.21 14.01
N LEU A 3 3.35 -11.48 15.09
CA LEU A 3 2.57 -10.24 15.01
C LEU A 3 3.26 -9.17 14.16
N LYS A 4 4.58 -9.01 14.30
CA LYS A 4 5.33 -8.00 13.55
C LYS A 4 5.35 -8.34 12.05
N ILE A 5 5.49 -9.62 11.69
CA ILE A 5 5.40 -10.07 10.29
C ILE A 5 4.02 -9.77 9.71
N LEU A 6 2.96 -10.07 10.46
CA LEU A 6 1.59 -9.77 10.04
C LEU A 6 1.40 -8.26 9.83
N LEU A 7 1.91 -7.43 10.74
CA LEU A 7 1.86 -5.98 10.62
C LEU A 7 2.63 -5.47 9.39
N THR A 8 3.85 -5.97 9.14
CA THR A 8 4.62 -5.65 7.93
C THR A 8 3.82 -5.97 6.67
N PHE A 9 3.21 -7.17 6.60
CA PHE A 9 2.42 -7.57 5.45
C PHE A 9 1.16 -6.69 5.28
N LEU A 10 0.48 -6.39 6.38
CA LEU A 10 -0.68 -5.50 6.37
C LEU A 10 -0.31 -4.09 5.88
N LEU A 11 0.84 -3.56 6.31
CA LEU A 11 1.34 -2.25 5.88
C LEU A 11 1.65 -2.21 4.38
N VAL A 12 2.21 -3.28 3.83
CA VAL A 12 2.41 -3.42 2.38
C VAL A 12 1.07 -3.39 1.64
N LEU A 13 0.06 -4.11 2.14
CA LEU A 13 -1.29 -4.10 1.55
C LEU A 13 -1.98 -2.74 1.66
N ILE A 14 -1.83 -2.06 2.80
CA ILE A 14 -2.37 -0.71 3.01
C ILE A 14 -1.72 0.27 2.04
N ASN A 15 -0.39 0.21 1.85
CA ASN A 15 0.30 1.01 0.85
C ASN A 15 -0.26 0.74 -0.55
N GLY A 16 -0.37 -0.54 -0.92
CA GLY A 16 -0.93 -0.97 -2.19
C GLY A 16 -2.38 -0.54 -2.42
N PHE A 17 -3.20 -0.51 -1.38
CA PHE A 17 -4.54 0.05 -1.43
C PHE A 17 -4.52 1.52 -1.84
N PHE A 18 -3.68 2.35 -1.22
CA PHE A 18 -3.61 3.78 -1.54
C PHE A 18 -3.00 4.04 -2.92
N VAL A 19 -1.99 3.27 -3.32
CA VAL A 19 -1.44 3.35 -4.68
C VAL A 19 -2.50 2.95 -5.70
N ALA A 20 -3.24 1.86 -5.47
CA ALA A 20 -4.33 1.46 -6.35
C ALA A 20 -5.41 2.55 -6.45
N ALA A 21 -5.72 3.22 -5.33
CA ALA A 21 -6.64 4.35 -5.29
C ALA A 21 -6.19 5.51 -6.16
N GLU A 22 -4.99 6.02 -5.92
CA GLU A 22 -4.43 7.15 -6.66
C GLU A 22 -4.49 6.88 -8.17
N PHE A 23 -3.96 5.75 -8.62
CA PHE A 23 -3.88 5.44 -10.05
C PHE A 23 -5.23 5.09 -10.67
N ALA A 24 -6.16 4.46 -9.93
CA ALA A 24 -7.49 4.18 -10.45
C ALA A 24 -8.29 5.46 -10.67
N PHE A 25 -8.25 6.40 -9.72
CA PHE A 25 -8.95 7.68 -9.82
C PHE A 25 -8.33 8.62 -10.86
N VAL A 26 -7.00 8.61 -11.01
CA VAL A 26 -6.32 9.35 -12.10
C VAL A 26 -6.67 8.78 -13.47
N LYS A 27 -6.92 7.46 -13.58
CA LYS A 27 -7.05 6.80 -14.88
C LYS A 27 -8.48 6.47 -15.31
N VAL A 28 -9.44 6.45 -14.38
CA VAL A 28 -10.85 6.26 -14.69
C VAL A 28 -11.40 7.45 -15.49
N ARG A 29 -12.29 7.18 -16.44
CA ARG A 29 -12.95 8.23 -17.23
C ARG A 29 -14.27 8.61 -16.58
N LEU A 30 -14.44 9.89 -16.25
CA LEU A 30 -15.67 10.42 -15.64
C LEU A 30 -16.93 10.00 -16.40
N SER A 31 -16.92 10.13 -17.74
CA SER A 31 -18.07 9.76 -18.59
C SER A 31 -18.52 8.30 -18.44
N GLN A 32 -17.60 7.35 -18.20
CA GLN A 32 -17.98 5.94 -18.00
C GLN A 32 -18.67 5.75 -16.64
N ILE A 33 -18.25 6.49 -15.63
CA ILE A 33 -18.84 6.47 -14.29
C ILE A 33 -20.21 7.15 -14.31
N GLU A 34 -20.35 8.30 -14.97
CA GLU A 34 -21.62 9.03 -15.13
C GLU A 34 -22.70 8.16 -15.76
N ILE A 35 -22.38 7.42 -16.82
CA ILE A 35 -23.33 6.48 -17.46
C ILE A 35 -23.87 5.47 -16.44
N LYS A 36 -23.02 4.93 -15.57
CA LYS A 36 -23.41 3.95 -14.54
C LYS A 36 -24.19 4.61 -13.40
N ALA A 37 -23.82 5.83 -13.04
CA ALA A 37 -24.51 6.63 -12.03
C ALA A 37 -25.94 6.98 -12.46
N GLN A 38 -26.11 7.40 -13.72
CA GLN A 38 -27.41 7.62 -14.36
C GLN A 38 -28.24 6.34 -14.43
N GLY A 39 -27.60 5.19 -14.67
CA GLY A 39 -28.21 3.86 -14.58
C GLY A 39 -28.62 3.42 -13.15
N GLY A 40 -28.48 4.29 -12.14
CA GLY A 40 -28.95 4.03 -10.77
C GLY A 40 -27.92 3.38 -9.85
N ASN A 41 -26.68 3.14 -10.30
CA ASN A 41 -25.65 2.53 -9.48
C ASN A 41 -25.17 3.51 -8.38
N ARG A 42 -25.44 3.16 -7.11
CA ARG A 42 -25.06 4.00 -5.95
C ARG A 42 -23.56 4.15 -5.77
N LEU A 43 -22.77 3.11 -6.07
CA LEU A 43 -21.31 3.18 -6.01
C LEU A 43 -20.77 4.09 -7.12
N ALA A 44 -21.35 4.02 -8.32
CA ALA A 44 -20.96 4.91 -9.41
C ALA A 44 -21.24 6.38 -9.07
N LYS A 45 -22.40 6.70 -8.45
CA LYS A 45 -22.70 8.06 -7.95
C LYS A 45 -21.68 8.53 -6.91
N LEU A 46 -21.22 7.63 -6.04
CA LEU A 46 -20.17 7.96 -5.08
C LEU A 46 -18.86 8.28 -5.81
N VAL A 47 -18.39 7.39 -6.69
CA VAL A 47 -17.15 7.62 -7.47
C VAL A 47 -17.24 8.89 -8.31
N GLU A 48 -18.39 9.16 -8.92
CA GLU A 48 -18.67 10.41 -9.65
C GLU A 48 -18.46 11.62 -8.75
N SER A 49 -19.05 11.65 -7.55
CA SER A 49 -18.84 12.76 -6.60
C SER A 49 -17.36 12.89 -6.18
N MET A 50 -16.66 11.77 -6.01
CA MET A 50 -15.24 11.78 -5.65
C MET A 50 -14.35 12.31 -6.78
N LEU A 51 -14.72 12.05 -8.03
CA LEU A 51 -14.00 12.55 -9.21
C LEU A 51 -14.17 14.07 -9.41
N HIS A 52 -15.29 14.65 -8.97
CA HIS A 52 -15.47 16.11 -8.97
C HIS A 52 -14.52 16.80 -7.99
N ASP A 53 -14.25 16.18 -6.84
CA ASP A 53 -13.30 16.65 -5.82
C ASP A 53 -11.99 15.85 -5.84
N LEU A 54 -11.48 15.49 -7.03
CA LEU A 54 -10.36 14.56 -7.17
C LEU A 54 -9.13 14.96 -6.34
N ASN A 55 -8.79 16.25 -6.30
CA ASN A 55 -7.63 16.75 -5.54
C ASN A 55 -7.72 16.45 -4.03
N TYR A 56 -8.94 16.47 -3.47
CA TYR A 56 -9.17 16.14 -2.06
C TYR A 56 -8.80 14.68 -1.79
N TYR A 57 -9.29 13.77 -2.63
CA TYR A 57 -9.01 12.33 -2.49
C TYR A 57 -7.55 11.98 -2.83
N LEU A 58 -6.94 12.64 -3.81
CA LEU A 58 -5.52 12.47 -4.12
C LEU A 58 -4.62 12.89 -2.95
N SER A 59 -4.94 14.00 -2.28
CA SER A 59 -4.21 14.44 -1.10
C SER A 59 -4.30 13.42 0.04
N ALA A 60 -5.49 12.86 0.27
CA ALA A 60 -5.69 11.79 1.25
C ALA A 60 -4.88 10.53 0.88
N THR A 61 -4.90 10.09 -0.39
CA THR A 61 -4.09 8.92 -0.81
C THR A 61 -2.60 9.15 -0.61
N GLN A 62 -2.08 10.35 -0.90
CA GLN A 62 -0.66 10.66 -0.70
C GLN A 62 -0.26 10.59 0.76
N LEU A 63 -1.09 11.16 1.66
CA LEU A 63 -0.88 11.03 3.11
C LEU A 63 -0.87 9.55 3.53
N GLY A 64 -1.84 8.76 3.04
CA GLY A 64 -1.91 7.32 3.30
C GLY A 64 -0.66 6.56 2.84
N ILE A 65 -0.17 6.83 1.63
CA ILE A 65 1.07 6.25 1.08
C ILE A 65 2.25 6.61 1.98
N THR A 66 2.40 7.88 2.36
CA THR A 66 3.50 8.32 3.22
C THR A 66 3.47 7.64 4.59
N LEU A 67 2.31 7.63 5.26
CA LEU A 67 2.15 7.00 6.58
C LEU A 67 2.46 5.51 6.51
N ALA A 68 1.95 4.80 5.49
CA ALA A 68 2.20 3.37 5.31
C ALA A 68 3.68 3.09 5.01
N SER A 69 4.33 3.89 4.16
CA SER A 69 5.76 3.74 3.83
C SER A 69 6.66 3.99 5.04
N LEU A 70 6.38 5.03 5.84
CA LEU A 70 7.15 5.33 7.06
C LEU A 70 6.98 4.23 8.12
N ALA A 71 5.75 3.79 8.36
CA ALA A 71 5.47 2.71 9.30
C ALA A 71 6.13 1.39 8.86
N LEU A 72 6.12 1.09 7.55
CA LEU A 72 6.77 -0.08 7.00
C LEU A 72 8.29 -0.01 7.14
N GLY A 73 8.90 1.16 6.92
CA GLY A 73 10.33 1.39 7.15
C GLY A 73 10.72 1.10 8.60
N TRP A 74 9.94 1.61 9.56
CA TRP A 74 10.20 1.41 10.99
C TRP A 74 10.07 -0.07 11.41
N ILE A 75 8.95 -0.73 11.05
CA ILE A 75 8.67 -2.09 11.52
C ILE A 75 9.44 -3.14 10.70
N GLY A 76 9.60 -2.90 9.40
CA GLY A 76 10.20 -3.83 8.46
C GLY A 76 11.61 -4.23 8.86
N GLU A 77 12.47 -3.25 9.18
CA GLU A 77 13.88 -3.48 9.51
C GLU A 77 14.01 -4.48 10.67
N SER A 78 13.28 -4.24 11.76
CA SER A 78 13.30 -5.10 12.94
C SER A 78 12.82 -6.52 12.62
N VAL A 79 11.80 -6.66 11.77
CA VAL A 79 11.24 -7.97 11.41
C VAL A 79 12.22 -8.80 10.62
N VAL A 80 12.82 -8.24 9.58
CA VAL A 80 13.72 -9.02 8.73
C VAL A 80 15.04 -9.28 9.44
N ALA A 81 15.51 -8.36 10.28
CA ALA A 81 16.68 -8.62 11.13
C ALA A 81 16.45 -9.81 12.06
N GLU A 82 15.29 -9.89 12.76
CA GLU A 82 14.92 -11.04 13.59
C GLU A 82 14.89 -12.35 12.78
N VAL A 83 14.34 -12.33 11.55
CA VAL A 83 14.27 -13.50 10.67
C VAL A 83 15.66 -13.95 10.21
N VAL A 84 16.52 -13.01 9.79
CA VAL A 84 17.89 -13.32 9.36
C VAL A 84 18.69 -13.90 10.52
N MET A 85 18.61 -13.31 11.72
CA MET A 85 19.25 -13.85 12.92
C MET A 85 18.79 -15.27 13.23
N ALA A 86 17.48 -15.53 13.14
CA ALA A 86 16.93 -16.87 13.37
C ALA A 86 17.47 -17.90 12.37
N ILE A 87 17.62 -17.53 11.10
CA ILE A 87 18.19 -18.40 10.05
C ILE A 87 19.67 -18.67 10.32
N ILE A 88 20.45 -17.65 10.66
CA ILE A 88 21.90 -17.80 10.98
C ILE A 88 22.09 -18.75 12.17
N HIS A 89 21.28 -18.60 13.22
CA HIS A 89 21.31 -19.49 14.39
C HIS A 89 20.92 -20.93 14.04
N GLN A 90 19.92 -21.14 13.18
CA GLN A 90 19.52 -22.49 12.74
C GLN A 90 20.60 -23.19 11.91
N LEU A 91 21.40 -22.42 11.15
CA LEU A 91 22.45 -22.96 10.30
C LEU A 91 23.79 -23.17 11.04
N ASN A 92 23.86 -22.91 12.35
CA ASN A 92 25.07 -23.01 13.19
C ASN A 92 26.29 -22.27 12.61
N ILE A 93 26.06 -21.17 11.89
CA ILE A 93 27.13 -20.40 11.27
C ILE A 93 27.73 -19.47 12.33
N THR A 94 28.99 -19.71 12.71
CA THR A 94 29.74 -18.81 13.60
C THR A 94 30.32 -17.65 12.80
N VAL A 95 29.68 -16.48 12.90
CA VAL A 95 30.14 -15.22 12.30
C VAL A 95 30.30 -14.17 13.40
N SER A 96 31.21 -13.22 13.24
CA SER A 96 31.32 -12.06 14.16
C SER A 96 30.02 -11.26 14.21
N ASP A 97 29.60 -10.82 15.40
CA ASP A 97 28.41 -9.98 15.61
C ASP A 97 28.34 -8.77 14.68
N ALA A 98 29.48 -8.14 14.38
CA ALA A 98 29.55 -7.00 13.47
C ALA A 98 29.21 -7.38 12.02
N ALA A 99 29.62 -8.58 11.59
CA ALA A 99 29.32 -9.09 10.25
C ALA A 99 27.86 -9.55 10.16
N VAL A 100 27.35 -10.20 11.21
CA VAL A 100 25.94 -10.59 11.32
C VAL A 100 25.03 -9.37 11.20
N HIS A 101 25.33 -8.29 11.93
CA HIS A 101 24.52 -7.07 11.90
C HIS A 101 24.51 -6.42 10.51
N LYS A 102 25.67 -6.35 9.83
CA LYS A 102 25.77 -5.81 8.46
C LYS A 102 25.01 -6.64 7.44
N ILE A 103 25.11 -7.97 7.52
CA ILE A 103 24.38 -8.89 6.64
C ILE A 103 22.89 -8.75 6.89
N ALA A 104 22.47 -8.78 8.15
CA ALA A 104 21.06 -8.62 8.54
C ALA A 104 20.50 -7.29 8.03
N LEU A 105 21.20 -6.17 8.21
CA LEU A 105 20.75 -4.86 7.73
C LEU A 105 20.64 -4.82 6.20
N PHE A 106 21.66 -5.29 5.48
CA PHE A 106 21.66 -5.29 4.01
C PHE A 106 20.53 -6.18 3.46
N THR A 107 20.44 -7.42 3.93
CA THR A 107 19.39 -8.36 3.51
C THR A 107 18.00 -7.86 3.89
N SER A 108 17.84 -7.27 5.08
CA SER A 108 16.58 -6.68 5.52
C SER A 108 16.12 -5.57 4.62
N PHE A 109 16.99 -4.59 4.39
CA PHE A 109 16.71 -3.47 3.52
C PHE A 109 16.33 -3.95 2.12
N THR A 110 17.14 -4.83 1.50
CA THR A 110 16.83 -5.37 0.16
C THR A 110 15.49 -6.10 0.12
N LEU A 111 15.23 -7.00 1.08
CA LEU A 111 14.00 -7.80 1.06
C LEU A 111 12.75 -6.93 1.25
N ILE A 112 12.78 -5.99 2.19
CA ILE A 112 11.68 -5.07 2.46
C ILE A 112 11.44 -4.17 1.25
N THR A 113 12.51 -3.60 0.67
CA THR A 113 12.40 -2.75 -0.51
C THR A 113 11.78 -3.49 -1.68
N VAL A 114 12.20 -4.74 -1.96
CA VAL A 114 11.59 -5.54 -3.03
C VAL A 114 10.13 -5.84 -2.71
N LEU A 115 9.81 -6.27 -1.50
CA LEU A 115 8.43 -6.59 -1.10
C LEU A 115 7.52 -5.35 -1.23
N HIS A 116 7.99 -4.19 -0.73
CA HIS A 116 7.28 -2.93 -0.76
C HIS A 116 7.07 -2.41 -2.19
N ILE A 117 8.14 -2.34 -2.99
CA ILE A 117 8.03 -1.83 -4.36
C ILE A 117 7.16 -2.76 -5.21
N VAL A 118 7.37 -4.07 -5.13
CA VAL A 118 6.65 -5.01 -6.00
C VAL A 118 5.19 -5.14 -5.58
N LEU A 119 4.92 -5.46 -4.31
CA LEU A 119 3.56 -5.75 -3.84
C LEU A 119 2.82 -4.52 -3.34
N GLY A 120 3.54 -3.57 -2.74
CA GLY A 120 2.96 -2.34 -2.20
C GLY A 120 2.79 -1.25 -3.25
N GLU A 121 3.55 -1.26 -4.34
CA GLU A 121 3.49 -0.16 -5.31
C GLU A 121 3.18 -0.62 -6.74
N GLN A 122 3.99 -1.49 -7.33
CA GLN A 122 3.92 -1.80 -8.76
C GLN A 122 2.74 -2.71 -9.11
N ALA A 123 2.52 -3.80 -8.37
CA ALA A 123 1.38 -4.69 -8.65
C ALA A 123 0.02 -3.99 -8.49
N PRO A 124 -0.25 -3.22 -7.43
CA PRO A 124 -1.49 -2.47 -7.28
C PRO A 124 -1.66 -1.39 -8.35
N LYS A 125 -0.59 -0.68 -8.70
CA LYS A 125 -0.58 0.33 -9.78
C LYS A 125 -0.97 -0.28 -11.13
N VAL A 126 -0.39 -1.43 -11.48
CA VAL A 126 -0.71 -2.13 -12.73
C VAL A 126 -2.18 -2.56 -12.74
N LEU A 127 -2.69 -3.13 -11.64
CA LEU A 127 -4.10 -3.50 -11.52
C LEU A 127 -5.04 -2.29 -11.68
N ALA A 128 -4.72 -1.18 -11.02
CA ALA A 128 -5.50 0.05 -11.07
C ALA A 128 -5.54 0.66 -12.47
N ILE A 129 -4.44 0.61 -13.22
CA ILE A 129 -4.37 1.11 -14.60
C ILE A 129 -5.12 0.19 -15.57
N GLN A 130 -5.06 -1.13 -15.37
CA GLN A 130 -5.74 -2.10 -16.24
C GLN A 130 -7.25 -2.12 -16.03
N LYS A 131 -7.71 -1.93 -14.78
CA LYS A 131 -9.13 -1.98 -14.42
C LYS A 131 -9.53 -0.76 -13.58
N PRO A 132 -9.42 0.47 -14.11
CA PRO A 132 -9.59 1.68 -13.32
C PRO A 132 -11.01 1.85 -12.80
N GLU A 133 -12.01 1.47 -13.60
CA GLU A 133 -13.42 1.58 -13.21
C GLU A 133 -13.79 0.60 -12.08
N THR A 134 -13.45 -0.69 -12.24
CA THR A 134 -13.69 -1.70 -11.20
C THR A 134 -12.92 -1.39 -9.93
N THR A 135 -11.67 -0.95 -10.08
CA THR A 135 -10.83 -0.58 -8.95
C THR A 135 -11.45 0.62 -8.24
N SER A 136 -11.67 1.76 -8.90
CA SER A 136 -12.24 2.95 -8.25
C SER A 136 -13.56 2.67 -7.52
N MET A 137 -14.46 1.86 -8.09
CA MET A 137 -15.69 1.43 -7.42
C MET A 137 -15.45 0.58 -6.16
N ALA A 138 -14.49 -0.34 -6.19
CA ALA A 138 -14.21 -1.24 -5.07
C ALA A 138 -13.61 -0.51 -3.86
N ILE A 139 -12.78 0.51 -4.11
CA ILE A 139 -12.07 1.25 -3.06
C ILE A 139 -12.71 2.60 -2.71
N ALA A 140 -13.80 3.01 -3.39
CA ALA A 140 -14.49 4.27 -3.14
C ALA A 140 -14.92 4.47 -1.68
N ILE A 141 -15.57 3.47 -1.09
CA ILE A 141 -16.08 3.54 0.30
C ILE A 141 -14.93 3.66 1.32
N PRO A 142 -13.96 2.73 1.36
CA PRO A 142 -12.86 2.84 2.33
C PRO A 142 -12.03 4.09 2.12
N LEU A 143 -11.82 4.54 0.87
CA LEU A 143 -11.09 5.78 0.61
C LEU A 143 -11.85 7.01 1.11
N ARG A 144 -13.17 7.08 0.92
CA ARG A 144 -13.98 8.18 1.47
C ARG A 144 -13.97 8.22 2.99
N ALA A 145 -14.06 7.06 3.64
CA ALA A 145 -13.97 6.97 5.09
C ALA A 145 -12.61 7.46 5.60
N PHE A 146 -11.52 7.03 4.94
CA PHE A 146 -10.17 7.49 5.27
C PHE A 146 -10.04 9.01 5.08
N ALA A 147 -10.43 9.52 3.91
CA ALA A 147 -10.33 10.95 3.60
C ALA A 147 -11.11 11.80 4.61
N PHE A 148 -12.30 11.37 5.01
CA PHE A 148 -13.11 12.06 6.03
C PHE A 148 -12.40 12.14 7.40
N VAL A 149 -11.66 11.10 7.81
CA VAL A 149 -10.97 11.06 9.11
C VAL A 149 -9.65 11.83 9.08
N THR A 150 -8.95 11.82 7.95
CA THR A 150 -7.62 12.44 7.83
C THR A 150 -7.64 13.89 7.37
N PHE A 151 -8.82 14.43 7.07
CA PHE A 151 -8.94 15.82 6.66
C PHE A 151 -9.09 16.73 7.88
N PRO A 152 -8.44 17.91 7.89
CA PRO A 152 -8.61 18.93 8.93
C PRO A 152 -10.01 19.55 8.95
#